data_AF-A0A1E4GPC4-F1
#
_entry.id   AF-A0A1E4GPC4-F1
#
_cell.length_a   1.000
_cell.length_b   1.000
_cell.length_c   1.000
_cell.angle_alpha   90.00
_cell.angle_beta   90.00
_cell.angle_gamma   90.00
#
_symmetry.space_group_name_H-M   'P 1'
#
loop_
_entity.id
_entity.type
_entity.pdbx_description
1 polymer ?
#
loop_
_entity_poly.entity_id
_entity_poly.type
_entity_poly.pdbx_seq_one_letter_code
_entity_poly.pdbx_strand_id
1 'polypeptide(L)'
;MTEFTVGKTVAQSEPQVTVDASSLSPGVHRFKLVVVDDSGNESEPTFLEIVVTDSGRPTAVLDVVNANGQRVEPKIAAGQPVILSGARSSDVAPGRVVEYRFTLVDRA
;
A
#
# COMPACT_ATOMS: atom_id res chain seq x y z
N MET A 1 2.43 6.45 -21.24
CA MET A 1 2.57 6.87 -19.83
C MET A 1 4.02 7.31 -19.65
N THR A 2 4.26 8.32 -18.84
CA THR A 2 5.58 8.86 -18.57
C THR A 2 6.06 8.35 -17.22
N GLU A 3 7.27 7.79 -17.19
CA GLU A 3 7.95 7.44 -15.96
C GLU A 3 8.48 8.72 -15.30
N PHE A 4 8.12 8.95 -14.04
CA PHE A 4 8.61 10.07 -13.25
C PHE A 4 9.70 9.57 -12.29
N THR A 5 10.92 10.03 -12.50
CA THR A 5 12.03 9.81 -11.56
C THR A 5 12.17 11.01 -10.66
N VAL A 6 12.37 10.80 -9.36
CA VAL A 6 12.61 11.88 -8.40
C VAL A 6 13.74 12.78 -8.89
N GLY A 7 13.48 14.09 -8.95
CA GLY A 7 14.45 15.10 -9.36
C GLY A 7 14.62 15.29 -10.88
N LYS A 8 13.95 14.48 -11.72
CA LYS A 8 14.00 14.63 -13.18
C LYS A 8 12.78 15.38 -13.70
N THR A 9 13.01 16.49 -14.39
CA THR A 9 11.95 17.26 -15.07
C THR A 9 11.50 16.56 -16.34
N VAL A 10 10.18 16.48 -16.52
CA VAL A 10 9.53 16.12 -17.78
C VAL A 10 8.93 17.40 -18.35
N ALA A 11 9.43 17.86 -19.50
CA ALA A 11 8.92 19.05 -20.19
C ALA A 11 8.13 18.63 -21.45
N GLN A 12 7.00 19.27 -21.69
CA GLN A 12 6.12 19.01 -22.83
C GLN A 12 5.25 20.25 -23.14
N SER A 13 4.67 20.31 -24.33
CA SER A 13 3.76 21.40 -24.75
C SER A 13 2.32 21.17 -24.33
N GLU A 14 1.93 19.93 -24.02
CA GLU A 14 0.56 19.57 -23.67
C GLU A 14 0.29 19.84 -22.18
N PRO A 15 -0.92 20.29 -21.79
CA PRO A 15 -1.25 20.57 -20.39
C PRO A 15 -1.53 19.32 -19.55
N GLN A 16 -1.43 18.11 -20.13
CA GLN A 16 -1.74 16.85 -19.47
C GLN A 16 -0.63 15.82 -19.65
N VAL A 17 -0.23 15.16 -18.57
CA VAL A 17 0.71 14.05 -18.56
C VAL A 17 0.09 12.86 -17.85
N THR A 18 0.21 11.67 -18.43
CA THR A 18 -0.18 10.42 -17.78
C THR A 18 1.02 9.82 -17.06
N VAL A 19 0.95 9.68 -15.74
CA VAL A 19 2.01 9.09 -14.92
C VAL A 19 1.91 7.56 -14.94
N ASP A 20 3.02 6.87 -15.15
CA ASP A 20 3.11 5.42 -14.89
C ASP A 20 3.33 5.15 -13.39
N ALA A 21 2.24 4.90 -12.67
CA ALA A 21 2.28 4.65 -11.23
C ALA A 21 2.93 3.31 -10.85
N SER A 22 3.18 2.38 -11.79
CA SER A 22 3.81 1.10 -11.48
C SER A 22 5.28 1.24 -11.05
N SER A 23 5.92 2.35 -11.41
CA SER A 23 7.28 2.72 -11.02
C SER A 23 7.36 3.39 -9.63
N LEU A 24 6.24 3.81 -9.07
CA LEU A 24 6.19 4.51 -7.79
C LEU A 24 6.03 3.52 -6.64
N SER A 25 6.89 3.62 -5.62
CA SER A 25 6.72 2.82 -4.40
C SER A 25 5.46 3.25 -3.64
N PRO A 26 4.83 2.36 -2.87
CA PRO A 26 3.77 2.75 -1.94
C PRO A 26 4.23 3.87 -1.01
N GLY A 27 3.39 4.89 -0.83
CA GLY A 27 3.70 6.08 -0.04
C GLY A 27 3.21 7.37 -0.66
N VAL A 28 3.60 8.49 -0.04
CA VAL A 28 3.25 9.84 -0.52
C VAL A 28 4.30 10.30 -1.55
N HIS A 29 3.83 10.73 -2.71
CA HIS A 29 4.65 11.32 -3.77
C HIS A 29 4.21 12.75 -4.03
N ARG A 30 5.17 13.68 -4.09
CA ARG A 30 4.91 15.10 -4.34
C ARG A 30 5.37 15.50 -5.74
N PHE A 31 4.44 15.94 -6.55
CA PHE A 31 4.68 16.49 -7.88
C PHE A 31 4.85 18.01 -7.81
N LYS A 32 5.68 18.54 -8.72
CA LYS A 32 5.93 19.98 -8.89
C LYS A 32 5.59 20.37 -10.32
N LEU A 33 4.89 21.48 -10.50
CA LEU A 33 4.64 22.09 -11.80
C LEU A 33 5.22 23.52 -11.83
N VAL A 34 5.93 23.82 -12.91
CA VAL A 34 6.36 25.16 -13.32
C VAL A 34 5.92 25.33 -14.77
N VAL A 35 5.29 26.45 -15.10
CA VAL A 35 4.86 26.77 -16.47
C VAL A 35 5.82 27.80 -17.06
N VAL A 36 6.20 27.61 -18.31
CA VAL A 36 7.08 28.53 -19.05
C VAL A 36 6.27 29.15 -20.19
N ASP A 37 6.28 30.47 -20.33
CA ASP A 37 5.64 31.16 -21.45
C ASP A 37 6.53 31.20 -22.71
N ASP A 38 6.03 31.78 -23.79
CA ASP A 38 6.74 31.92 -25.07
C ASP A 38 7.91 32.91 -25.02
N SER A 39 7.97 33.74 -23.99
CA SER A 39 9.05 34.67 -23.70
C SER A 39 10.12 34.06 -22.78
N GLY A 40 9.91 32.83 -22.29
CA GLY A 40 10.81 32.11 -21.39
C GLY A 40 10.64 32.47 -19.92
N ASN A 41 9.57 33.16 -19.52
CA ASN A 41 9.30 33.44 -18.10
C ASN A 41 8.75 32.18 -17.42
N GLU A 42 9.27 31.87 -16.23
CA GLU A 42 8.80 30.77 -15.40
C GLU A 42 7.81 31.26 -14.34
N SER A 43 6.77 30.46 -14.08
CA SER A 43 5.88 30.68 -12.92
C SER A 43 6.57 30.29 -11.61
N GLU A 44 6.03 30.79 -10.49
CA GLU A 44 6.29 30.16 -9.19
C GLU A 44 5.83 28.68 -9.22
N PRO A 45 6.52 27.78 -8.50
CA PRO A 45 6.17 26.37 -8.50
C PRO A 45 4.90 26.11 -7.70
N THR A 46 4.04 25.24 -8.23
CA THR A 46 2.92 24.64 -7.49
C THR A 46 3.15 23.15 -7.23
N PHE A 47 2.49 22.61 -6.21
CA PHE A 47 2.70 21.24 -5.76
C PHE A 47 1.40 20.47 -5.57
N LEU A 48 1.45 19.17 -5.85
CA LEU A 48 0.36 18.22 -5.59
C LEU A 48 0.93 16.95 -4.94
N GLU A 49 0.29 16.46 -3.89
CA GLU A 49 0.64 15.19 -3.25
C GLU A 49 -0.35 14.10 -3.67
N ILE A 50 0.19 12.94 -4.06
CA ILE A 50 -0.57 11.75 -4.42
C ILE A 50 -0.11 10.62 -3.50
N VAL A 51 -1.07 9.87 -2.95
CA VAL A 51 -0.78 8.67 -2.16
C VAL A 51 -0.89 7.46 -3.06
N VAL A 52 0.23 6.77 -3.27
CA VAL A 52 0.26 5.47 -3.92
C VAL A 52 0.05 4.42 -2.85
N THR A 53 -1.07 3.71 -2.90
CA THR A 53 -1.36 2.63 -1.96
C THR A 53 -0.85 1.30 -2.49
N ASP A 54 -0.23 0.50 -1.63
CA ASP A 54 0.08 -0.89 -1.96
C ASP A 54 -1.21 -1.71 -1.93
N SER A 55 -1.85 -1.89 -3.08
CA SER A 55 -3.00 -2.78 -3.21
C SER A 55 -2.61 -4.25 -3.43
N GLY A 56 -1.31 -4.57 -3.51
CA GLY A 56 -0.81 -5.93 -3.77
C GLY A 56 -0.40 -6.71 -2.52
N ARG A 57 -0.38 -6.07 -1.34
CA ARG A 57 -0.07 -6.74 -0.07
C ARG A 57 -1.35 -7.28 0.59
N PRO A 58 -1.36 -8.56 1.02
CA PRO A 58 -2.49 -9.09 1.76
C PRO A 58 -2.62 -8.42 3.12
N THR A 59 -3.86 -8.25 3.57
CA THR A 59 -4.22 -7.87 4.93
C THR A 59 -4.33 -9.13 5.79
N ALA A 60 -3.49 -9.24 6.82
CA ALA A 60 -3.52 -10.35 7.76
C ALA A 60 -4.51 -10.09 8.90
N VAL A 61 -5.29 -11.12 9.25
CA VAL A 61 -6.21 -11.10 10.39
C VAL A 61 -5.99 -12.36 11.21
N LEU A 62 -5.68 -12.20 12.50
CA LEU A 62 -5.44 -13.30 13.43
C LEU A 62 -6.59 -13.39 14.45
N ASP A 63 -7.19 -14.57 14.55
CA ASP A 63 -8.25 -14.88 15.50
C ASP A 63 -7.91 -16.12 16.34
N VAL A 64 -8.63 -16.27 17.47
CA VAL A 64 -8.78 -17.55 18.15
C VAL A 64 -10.14 -18.13 17.80
N VAL A 65 -10.18 -19.41 17.43
CA VAL A 65 -11.41 -20.13 17.09
C VAL A 65 -11.58 -21.40 17.93
N ASN A 66 -12.82 -21.87 18.05
CA ASN A 66 -13.12 -23.20 18.59
C ASN A 66 -12.96 -24.30 17.51
N ALA A 67 -13.16 -25.57 17.89
CA ALA A 67 -13.05 -26.71 16.98
C ALA A 67 -14.02 -26.66 15.78
N ASN A 68 -15.10 -25.87 15.88
CA ASN A 68 -16.07 -25.67 14.80
C ASN A 68 -15.71 -24.46 13.92
N GLY A 69 -14.55 -23.83 14.12
CA GLY A 69 -14.11 -22.65 13.38
C GLY A 69 -14.78 -21.33 13.80
N GLN A 70 -15.58 -21.34 14.87
CA GLN A 70 -16.22 -20.11 15.36
C GLN A 70 -15.25 -19.30 16.21
N ARG A 71 -15.23 -17.97 15.99
CA ARG A 71 -14.38 -17.05 16.76
C ARG A 71 -14.78 -17.04 18.23
N VAL A 72 -13.77 -17.01 19.10
CA VAL A 72 -13.92 -16.94 20.56
C VAL A 72 -12.96 -15.92 21.14
N GLU A 73 -13.13 -15.57 22.41
CA GLU A 73 -12.20 -14.69 23.11
C GLU A 73 -10.79 -15.31 23.21
N PRO A 74 -9.71 -14.52 23.09
CA PRO A 74 -8.34 -15.01 23.19
C PRO A 74 -7.92 -15.23 24.65
N LYS A 75 -8.69 -16.03 25.38
CA LYS A 75 -8.44 -16.38 26.78
C LYS A 75 -8.55 -17.89 26.94
N ILE A 76 -7.43 -18.53 27.23
CA ILE A 76 -7.33 -19.97 27.44
C ILE A 76 -6.82 -20.29 28.84
N ALA A 77 -7.27 -21.40 29.42
CA ALA A 77 -6.68 -21.92 30.64
C ALA A 77 -5.30 -22.54 30.35
N ALA A 78 -4.40 -22.48 31.33
CA ALA A 78 -3.07 -23.07 31.19
C ALA A 78 -3.18 -24.57 30.86
N GLY A 79 -2.39 -25.02 29.89
CA GLY A 79 -2.39 -26.41 29.42
C GLY A 79 -3.54 -26.79 28.48
N GLN A 80 -4.49 -25.88 28.19
CA GLN A 80 -5.51 -26.12 27.18
C GLN A 80 -5.00 -25.79 25.78
N PRO A 81 -5.42 -26.56 24.75
CA PRO A 81 -5.09 -26.25 23.37
C PRO A 81 -5.78 -24.95 22.92
N VAL A 82 -5.16 -24.25 21.98
CA VAL A 82 -5.70 -23.06 21.30
C VAL A 82 -5.63 -23.27 19.79
N ILE A 83 -6.65 -22.82 19.06
CA ILE A 83 -6.65 -22.85 17.60
C ILE A 83 -6.54 -21.41 17.11
N LEU A 84 -5.42 -21.09 16.47
CA LEU A 84 -5.20 -19.82 15.78
C LEU A 84 -5.74 -19.91 14.35
N SER A 85 -6.40 -18.86 13.89
CA SER A 85 -6.96 -18.82 12.53
C SER A 85 -6.56 -17.55 11.80
N GLY A 86 -6.07 -17.73 10.57
CA GLY A 86 -5.83 -16.67 9.59
C GLY A 86 -6.97 -16.47 8.60
N ALA A 87 -8.08 -17.22 8.73
CA ALA A 87 -9.08 -17.39 7.67
C ALA A 87 -9.81 -16.12 7.21
N ARG A 88 -9.74 -15.04 7.99
CA ARG A 88 -10.29 -13.72 7.61
C ARG A 88 -9.27 -12.81 6.94
N SER A 89 -8.04 -13.28 6.71
CA SER A 89 -7.06 -12.54 5.92
C SER A 89 -7.53 -12.45 4.47
N SER A 90 -7.21 -11.35 3.81
CA SER A 90 -7.68 -11.07 2.45
C SER A 90 -6.59 -10.41 1.64
N ASP A 91 -6.66 -10.59 0.33
CA ASP A 91 -5.84 -9.87 -0.64
C ASP A 91 -6.75 -9.32 -1.73
N VAL A 92 -6.42 -8.15 -2.29
CA VAL A 92 -7.25 -7.52 -3.32
C VAL A 92 -6.89 -8.14 -4.67
N ALA A 93 -7.91 -8.43 -5.49
CA ALA A 93 -7.70 -9.00 -6.82
C ALA A 93 -6.77 -8.10 -7.67
N PRO A 94 -5.87 -8.69 -8.49
CA PRO A 94 -5.78 -10.11 -8.84
C PRO A 94 -5.02 -10.99 -7.83
N GLY A 95 -4.54 -10.42 -6.72
CA GLY A 95 -3.86 -11.14 -5.64
C GLY A 95 -4.76 -12.14 -4.92
N ARG A 96 -4.14 -13.05 -4.17
CA ARG A 96 -4.82 -13.99 -3.26
C ARG A 96 -3.85 -14.43 -2.17
N VAL A 97 -4.38 -14.71 -0.98
CA VAL A 97 -3.60 -15.30 0.12
C VAL A 97 -3.24 -16.75 -0.26
N VAL A 98 -1.95 -17.09 -0.24
CA VAL A 98 -1.44 -18.42 -0.60
C VAL A 98 -0.72 -19.13 0.54
N GLU A 99 -0.34 -18.41 1.60
CA GLU A 99 0.43 -18.95 2.72
C GLU A 99 0.05 -18.23 4.02
N TYR A 100 0.05 -18.96 5.14
CA TYR A 100 -0.11 -18.42 6.48
C TYR A 100 1.11 -18.79 7.32
N ARG A 101 1.78 -17.81 7.91
CA ARG A 101 2.93 -18.01 8.80
C ARG A 101 2.56 -17.54 10.20
N PHE A 102 2.42 -18.48 11.13
CA PHE A 102 2.17 -18.18 12.55
C PHE A 102 3.50 -18.22 13.30
N THR A 103 3.75 -17.22 14.14
CA THR A 103 4.97 -17.13 14.95
C THR A 103 4.60 -16.58 16.32
N LEU A 104 5.02 -17.28 17.38
CA LEU A 104 5.01 -16.72 18.72
C LEU A 104 6.24 -15.83 18.85
N VAL A 105 6.02 -14.56 19.20
CA VAL A 105 7.08 -13.58 19.42
C VAL A 105 7.09 -13.13 20.88
N ASP A 106 8.23 -12.62 21.34
CA ASP A 106 8.34 -12.04 22.68
C ASP A 106 7.40 -10.84 22.83
N ARG A 107 6.93 -10.64 24.06
CA ARG A 107 6.17 -9.44 24.40
C ARG A 107 7.14 -8.26 24.44
N ALA A 108 6.85 -7.23 23.64
CA ALA A 108 7.51 -5.93 23.72
C ALA A 108 7.22 -5.21 25.05
#